data_AF-A0A1V5QX23-F1
#
_entry.id   AF-A0A1V5QX23-F1
#
_cell.length_a   1.000
_cell.length_b   1.000
_cell.length_c   1.000
_cell.angle_alpha   90.00
_cell.angle_beta   90.00
_cell.angle_gamma   90.00
#
_symmetry.space_group_name_H-M   'P 1'
#
loop_
_entity.id
_entity.type
_entity.pdbx_description
1 polymer ?
#
loop_
_entity_poly.entity_id
_entity_poly.type
_entity_poly.pdbx_seq_one_letter_code
_entity_poly.pdbx_strand_id
1 'polypeptide(L)'
;MLLFEQSHPTETNMTEDNPFQSPKAHLADAEPVYSEIRTFGFDGRMGRLRTLTYTVISGIIASLGLAMVVGILAAIFIPNLPKGDGIVIEMTIFALMYLALIAGTLAVPGQYGVRRLHDLNLSGWWWLLMLLPLLNLFFYLYLLVASGTPGTNKYGPPPPPNTAGVWVGVLVPVLVVPLIGFIVIAGINESNEFRRRSYSKVGNAEFSGLLKSLRANSVSLEETRSFLASLHSKEAPPYTALQIKVTGDSVQVQFKNPKQWAQIQFLLSAQENQGEVTWKCTLAGESSKAQDAEFGKLRQRCQEFQ
;
A
#
# COMPACT_ATOMS: atom_id res chain seq x y z
N MET A 1 -0.67 35.96 54.78
CA MET A 1 -0.57 35.67 56.23
C MET A 1 -1.27 34.33 56.43
N LEU A 2 -0.63 33.18 56.56
CA LEU A 2 0.73 32.80 56.93
C LEU A 2 1.12 31.51 56.18
N LEU A 3 2.38 31.47 55.72
CA LEU A 3 3.08 30.26 55.30
C LEU A 3 3.29 29.36 56.53
N PHE A 4 2.93 28.08 56.45
CA PHE A 4 3.36 27.09 57.43
C PHE A 4 4.56 26.34 56.84
N GLU A 5 5.74 26.78 57.28
CA GLU A 5 7.03 26.16 57.03
C GLU A 5 7.13 24.89 57.88
N GLN A 6 7.16 23.71 57.25
CA GLN A 6 7.47 22.46 57.94
C GLN A 6 8.98 22.37 58.13
N SER A 7 9.47 22.75 59.31
CA SER A 7 10.84 22.50 59.70
C SER A 7 11.04 21.00 59.97
N HIS A 8 11.84 20.34 59.12
CA HIS A 8 12.41 19.04 59.43
C HIS A 8 13.31 19.17 60.66
N PRO A 9 13.15 18.36 61.72
CA PRO A 9 14.15 18.31 62.78
C PRO A 9 15.43 17.70 62.19
N THR A 10 16.50 18.46 62.25
CA THR A 10 17.87 18.02 61.96
C THR A 10 18.18 16.76 62.76
N GLU A 11 18.23 15.60 62.08
CA GLU A 11 18.72 14.36 62.67
C GLU A 11 20.13 14.62 63.22
N THR A 12 20.19 14.68 64.53
CA THR A 12 21.43 14.80 65.28
C THR A 12 22.12 13.45 65.11
N ASN A 13 23.28 13.48 64.45
CA ASN A 13 24.10 12.33 64.13
C ASN A 13 24.65 11.73 65.44
N MET A 14 23.82 10.97 66.15
CA MET A 14 24.23 10.11 67.25
C MET A 14 24.63 8.78 66.62
N THR A 15 25.92 8.46 66.69
CA THR A 15 26.43 7.12 66.43
C THR A 15 25.85 6.17 67.47
N GLU A 16 24.62 5.71 67.22
CA GLU A 16 24.01 4.60 67.93
C GLU A 16 24.63 3.31 67.40
N ASP A 17 25.78 2.97 67.98
CA ASP A 17 26.49 1.72 67.71
C ASP A 17 25.68 0.59 68.36
N ASN A 18 24.61 0.15 67.67
CA ASN A 18 23.68 -0.85 68.16
C ASN A 18 24.39 -2.22 68.28
N PRO A 19 24.66 -2.71 69.51
CA PRO A 19 25.46 -3.91 69.73
C PRO A 19 24.76 -5.22 69.31
N PHE A 20 23.46 -5.15 68.95
CA PHE A 20 22.69 -6.26 68.42
C PHE A 20 22.45 -6.16 66.90
N GLN A 21 23.04 -5.18 66.22
CA GLN A 21 22.94 -5.11 64.76
C GLN A 21 23.76 -6.25 64.16
N SER A 22 23.07 -7.20 63.52
CA SER A 22 23.73 -8.26 62.77
C SER A 22 24.74 -7.65 61.79
N PRO A 23 25.94 -8.21 61.62
CA PRO A 23 26.89 -7.74 60.61
C PRO A 23 26.14 -7.65 59.28
N LYS A 24 26.08 -6.46 58.69
CA LYS A 24 25.53 -6.31 57.34
C LYS A 24 26.49 -7.08 56.44
N ALA A 25 26.12 -8.32 56.10
CA ALA A 25 26.84 -9.07 55.09
C ALA A 25 26.88 -8.18 53.85
N HIS A 26 28.08 -7.88 53.36
CA HIS A 26 28.25 -7.33 52.03
C HIS A 26 27.84 -8.46 51.08
N LEU A 27 26.53 -8.59 50.84
CA LEU A 27 26.00 -9.44 49.80
C LEU A 27 26.64 -8.90 48.53
N ALA A 28 27.65 -9.59 48.00
CA ALA A 28 28.08 -9.38 46.63
C ALA A 28 26.81 -9.29 45.81
N ASP A 29 26.59 -8.15 45.15
CA ASP A 29 25.32 -7.79 44.52
C ASP A 29 24.71 -9.05 43.87
N ALA A 30 23.59 -9.53 44.41
CA ALA A 30 23.02 -10.79 43.96
C ALA A 30 22.80 -10.69 42.46
N GLU A 31 23.50 -11.52 41.68
CA GLU A 31 23.42 -11.44 40.22
C GLU A 31 21.93 -11.49 39.81
N PRO A 32 21.47 -10.54 39.00
CA PRO A 32 20.05 -10.43 38.68
C PRO A 32 19.57 -11.72 38.01
N VAL A 33 18.55 -12.36 38.61
CA VAL A 33 17.97 -13.62 38.11
C VAL A 33 17.43 -13.49 36.68
N TYR A 34 16.98 -12.28 36.31
CA TYR A 34 16.46 -11.95 34.99
C TYR A 34 17.01 -10.64 34.46
N SER A 35 17.10 -10.53 33.13
CA SER A 35 17.52 -9.28 32.48
C SER A 35 16.43 -8.21 32.51
N GLU A 36 16.84 -6.95 32.63
CA GLU A 36 15.94 -5.81 32.43
C GLU A 36 15.34 -5.78 31.01
N ILE A 37 14.06 -5.40 30.92
CA ILE A 37 13.36 -5.31 29.64
C ILE A 37 13.65 -3.95 29.02
N ARG A 38 14.58 -3.89 28.07
CA ARG A 38 14.82 -2.70 27.24
C ARG A 38 14.04 -2.80 25.93
N THR A 39 13.26 -1.78 25.61
CA THR A 39 12.47 -1.73 24.37
C THR A 39 13.30 -1.40 23.13
N PHE A 40 14.38 -0.64 23.28
CA PHE A 40 15.28 -0.22 22.18
C PHE A 40 16.74 -0.54 22.50
N GLY A 41 17.55 -0.71 21.45
CA GLY A 41 18.99 -1.00 21.52
C GLY A 41 19.35 -2.45 21.17
N PHE A 42 20.63 -2.77 21.21
CA PHE A 42 21.16 -4.09 20.82
C PHE A 42 21.55 -4.98 22.01
N ASP A 43 21.67 -4.39 23.19
CA ASP A 43 22.13 -5.10 24.38
C ASP A 43 21.03 -5.94 25.02
N GLY A 44 21.46 -7.03 25.64
CA GLY A 44 20.60 -7.96 26.37
C GLY A 44 20.03 -9.08 25.50
N ARG A 45 19.12 -9.84 26.12
CA ARG A 45 18.52 -11.05 25.56
C ARG A 45 17.02 -10.90 25.43
N MET A 46 16.46 -11.44 24.36
CA MET A 46 15.02 -11.42 24.12
C MET A 46 14.51 -12.80 23.72
N GLY A 47 13.49 -13.29 24.42
CA GLY A 47 12.87 -14.58 24.14
C GLY A 47 11.95 -14.54 22.91
N ARG A 48 11.69 -15.71 22.33
CA ARG A 48 10.95 -15.91 21.06
C ARG A 48 9.66 -15.09 20.89
N LEU A 49 8.76 -15.15 21.87
CA LEU A 49 7.45 -14.51 21.78
C LEU A 49 7.57 -12.99 21.87
N ARG A 50 8.47 -12.50 22.74
CA ARG A 50 8.71 -11.07 22.91
C ARG A 50 9.34 -10.49 21.64
N THR A 51 10.34 -11.17 21.06
CA THR A 51 10.91 -10.79 19.76
C THR A 51 9.82 -10.71 18.70
N LEU A 52 8.97 -11.73 18.56
CA LEU A 52 7.86 -11.72 17.60
C LEU A 52 6.92 -10.53 17.83
N THR A 53 6.52 -10.27 19.07
CA THR A 53 5.61 -9.18 19.45
C THR A 53 6.16 -7.82 19.03
N TYR A 54 7.40 -7.51 19.46
CA TYR A 54 8.01 -6.23 19.12
C TYR A 54 8.28 -6.11 17.63
N THR A 55 8.71 -7.18 16.95
CA THR A 55 8.88 -7.16 15.49
C THR A 55 7.57 -6.87 14.75
N VAL A 56 6.46 -7.49 15.13
CA VAL A 56 5.14 -7.26 14.49
C VAL A 56 4.65 -5.84 14.76
N ILE A 57 4.65 -5.38 16.01
CA ILE A 57 4.15 -4.03 16.36
C ILE A 57 5.01 -2.95 15.70
N SER A 58 6.34 -3.06 15.84
CA SER A 58 7.28 -2.11 15.23
C SER A 58 7.23 -2.14 13.70
N GLY A 59 7.00 -3.32 13.09
CA GLY A 59 6.82 -3.48 11.65
C GLY A 59 5.54 -2.80 11.14
N ILE A 60 4.43 -2.92 11.87
CA ILE A 60 3.18 -2.20 11.53
C ILE A 60 3.41 -0.70 11.60
N ILE A 61 3.96 -0.19 12.70
CA ILE A 61 4.24 1.24 12.87
C ILE A 61 5.18 1.76 11.77
N ALA A 62 6.26 1.04 11.48
CA ALA A 62 7.20 1.39 10.43
C ALA A 62 6.54 1.38 9.04
N SER A 63 5.67 0.39 8.76
CA SER A 63 4.95 0.31 7.48
C SER A 63 3.95 1.46 7.30
N LEU A 64 3.24 1.87 8.36
CA LEU A 64 2.33 3.01 8.33
C LEU A 64 3.08 4.33 8.16
N GLY A 65 4.18 4.51 8.90
CA GLY A 65 5.04 5.68 8.77
C GLY A 65 5.65 5.79 7.37
N LEU A 66 6.12 4.67 6.82
CA LEU A 66 6.65 4.63 5.46
C LEU A 66 5.56 4.90 4.42
N ALA A 67 4.37 4.30 4.55
CA ALA A 67 3.26 4.57 3.63
C ALA A 67 2.85 6.05 3.65
N MET A 68 2.86 6.69 4.81
CA MET A 68 2.62 8.13 4.94
C MET A 68 3.71 8.94 4.22
N VAL A 69 4.99 8.66 4.48
CA VAL A 69 6.12 9.35 3.82
C VAL A 69 6.04 9.18 2.31
N VAL A 70 5.84 7.96 1.83
CA VAL A 70 5.68 7.66 0.41
C VAL A 70 4.49 8.39 -0.19
N GLY A 71 3.34 8.41 0.48
CA GLY A 71 2.16 9.12 0.01
C GLY A 71 2.38 10.62 -0.11
N ILE A 72 3.06 11.24 0.87
CA ILE A 72 3.41 12.67 0.84
C ILE A 72 4.38 12.96 -0.31
N LEU A 73 5.44 12.17 -0.45
CA LEU A 73 6.41 12.32 -1.53
C LEU A 73 5.72 12.15 -2.90
N ALA A 74 4.89 11.12 -3.07
CA ALA A 74 4.13 10.91 -4.29
C ALA A 74 3.23 12.11 -4.63
N ALA A 75 2.53 12.68 -3.65
CA ALA A 75 1.68 13.85 -3.85
C ALA A 75 2.47 15.10 -4.28
N ILE A 76 3.70 15.28 -3.79
CA ILE A 76 4.57 16.40 -4.15
C ILE A 76 5.20 16.20 -5.53
N PHE A 77 5.74 15.00 -5.80
CA PHE A 77 6.57 14.77 -6.97
C PHE A 77 5.75 14.43 -8.22
N ILE A 78 4.69 13.62 -8.13
CA ILE A 78 3.94 13.13 -9.30
C ILE A 78 3.37 14.27 -10.17
N PRO A 79 2.74 15.33 -9.62
CA PRO A 79 2.20 16.42 -10.46
C PRO A 79 3.26 17.23 -11.20
N ASN A 80 4.50 17.23 -10.69
CA ASN A 80 5.61 18.02 -11.20
C ASN A 80 6.52 17.24 -12.16
N LEU A 81 6.16 16.00 -12.51
CA LEU A 81 6.96 15.18 -13.43
C LEU A 81 6.82 15.70 -14.88
N PRO A 82 7.94 15.88 -15.62
CA PRO A 82 7.91 16.21 -17.03
C PRO A 82 7.17 15.11 -17.82
N LYS A 83 6.14 15.49 -18.57
CA LYS A 83 5.40 14.57 -19.44
C LYS A 83 6.23 14.32 -20.71
N GLY A 84 7.15 13.37 -20.69
CA GLY A 84 7.94 13.03 -21.88
C GLY A 84 9.06 11.99 -21.67
N ASP A 85 9.82 12.10 -20.57
CA ASP A 85 10.99 11.25 -20.28
C ASP A 85 10.85 10.47 -18.95
N GLY A 86 9.61 10.14 -18.57
CA GLY A 86 9.23 9.71 -17.22
C GLY A 86 9.77 8.36 -16.77
N ILE A 87 10.17 7.46 -17.68
CA ILE A 87 10.48 6.07 -17.32
C ILE A 87 11.72 5.96 -16.41
N VAL A 88 12.78 6.72 -16.69
CA VAL A 88 14.03 6.66 -15.88
C VAL A 88 13.82 7.32 -14.51
N ILE A 89 13.07 8.42 -14.47
CA ILE A 89 12.78 9.15 -13.22
C ILE A 89 11.85 8.30 -12.34
N GLU A 90 10.80 7.71 -12.92
CA GLU A 90 9.90 6.79 -12.21
C GLU A 90 10.66 5.59 -11.64
N MET A 91 11.47 4.91 -12.45
CA MET A 91 12.27 3.77 -11.99
C MET A 91 13.26 4.15 -10.86
N THR A 92 13.87 5.33 -10.94
CA THR A 92 14.80 5.81 -9.91
C THR A 92 14.08 6.10 -8.60
N ILE A 93 12.91 6.75 -8.65
CA ILE A 93 12.07 7.01 -7.47
C ILE A 93 11.60 5.69 -6.85
N PHE A 94 11.13 4.75 -7.67
CA PHE A 94 10.72 3.42 -7.20
C PHE A 94 11.89 2.66 -6.56
N ALA A 95 13.09 2.70 -7.14
CA ALA A 95 14.27 2.05 -6.59
C ALA A 95 14.68 2.66 -5.24
N LEU A 96 14.71 3.98 -5.11
CA LEU A 96 15.02 4.67 -3.86
C LEU A 96 13.99 4.36 -2.77
N MET A 97 12.71 4.33 -3.13
CA MET A 97 11.62 3.98 -2.23
C MET A 97 11.72 2.51 -1.76
N TYR A 98 12.08 1.61 -2.67
CA TYR A 98 12.30 0.21 -2.35
C TYR A 98 13.52 0.02 -1.43
N LEU A 99 14.61 0.76 -1.64
CA LEU A 99 15.76 0.76 -0.75
C LEU A 99 15.41 1.32 0.64
N ALA A 100 14.62 2.39 0.71
CA ALA A 100 14.13 2.93 1.99
C ALA A 100 13.25 1.93 2.74
N LEU A 101 12.40 1.18 2.03
CA LEU A 101 11.60 0.08 2.58
C LEU A 101 12.49 -1.02 3.14
N ILE A 102 13.49 -1.47 2.39
CA ILE A 102 14.45 -2.50 2.84
C ILE A 102 15.21 -2.01 4.08
N ALA A 103 15.72 -0.78 4.05
CA ALA A 103 16.44 -0.20 5.18
C ALA A 103 15.56 -0.14 6.44
N GLY A 104 14.31 0.31 6.33
CA GLY A 104 13.37 0.37 7.44
C GLY A 104 13.00 -1.01 8.00
N THR A 105 12.77 -1.98 7.12
CA THR A 105 12.39 -3.36 7.48
C THR A 105 13.56 -4.20 8.01
N LEU A 106 14.81 -3.79 7.81
CA LEU A 106 15.96 -4.46 8.40
C LEU A 106 16.46 -3.78 9.68
N ALA A 107 16.43 -2.44 9.73
CA ALA A 107 16.94 -1.68 10.87
C ALA A 107 16.05 -1.86 12.11
N VAL A 108 14.73 -1.69 11.97
CA VAL A 108 13.81 -1.71 13.11
C VAL A 108 13.66 -3.13 13.69
N PRO A 109 13.43 -4.18 12.88
CA PRO A 109 13.44 -5.56 13.36
C PRO A 109 14.81 -6.07 13.79
N GLY A 110 15.89 -5.50 13.23
CA GLY A 110 17.25 -5.98 13.45
C GLY A 110 17.69 -5.92 14.90
N GLN A 111 17.32 -4.87 15.64
CA GLN A 111 17.64 -4.79 17.06
C GLN A 111 17.00 -5.93 17.88
N TYR A 112 15.77 -6.33 17.54
CA TYR A 112 15.07 -7.44 18.20
C TYR A 112 15.66 -8.79 17.78
N GLY A 113 16.02 -8.91 16.51
CA GLY A 113 16.71 -10.07 15.95
C GLY A 113 18.07 -10.32 16.59
N VAL A 114 18.89 -9.28 16.73
CA VAL A 114 20.21 -9.35 17.40
C VAL A 114 20.07 -9.81 18.84
N ARG A 115 19.12 -9.27 19.60
CA ARG A 115 18.85 -9.72 20.98
C ARG A 115 18.33 -11.15 21.06
N ARG A 116 17.65 -11.63 20.03
CA ARG A 116 17.24 -13.02 19.92
C ARG A 116 18.43 -13.94 19.61
N LEU A 117 19.36 -13.48 18.79
CA LEU A 117 20.63 -14.17 18.55
C LEU A 117 21.47 -14.24 19.83
N HIS A 118 21.51 -13.14 20.60
CA HIS A 118 22.14 -13.11 21.91
C HIS A 118 21.51 -14.10 22.88
N ASP A 119 20.18 -14.30 22.83
CA ASP A 119 19.50 -15.32 23.62
C ASP A 119 19.87 -16.75 23.20
N LEU A 120 20.32 -16.97 21.96
CA LEU A 120 20.90 -18.22 21.46
C LEU A 120 22.43 -18.28 21.64
N ASN A 121 23.03 -17.31 22.33
CA ASN A 121 24.48 -17.16 22.48
C ASN A 121 25.26 -17.00 21.15
N LEU A 122 24.57 -16.57 20.10
CA LEU A 122 25.11 -16.25 18.78
C LEU A 122 25.43 -14.76 18.65
N SER A 123 26.33 -14.41 17.75
CA SER A 123 26.64 -13.01 17.44
C SER A 123 25.52 -12.34 16.65
N GLY A 124 25.33 -11.03 16.85
CA GLY A 124 24.36 -10.23 16.08
C GLY A 124 24.62 -10.24 14.57
N TRP A 125 25.86 -10.52 14.13
CA TRP A 125 26.24 -10.63 12.71
C TRP A 125 25.44 -11.67 11.94
N TRP A 126 24.93 -12.71 12.60
CA TRP A 126 24.06 -13.70 11.98
C TRP A 126 22.75 -13.08 11.46
N TRP A 127 22.36 -11.89 11.94
CA TRP A 127 21.20 -11.17 11.41
C TRP A 127 21.36 -10.78 9.93
N LEU A 128 22.59 -10.66 9.42
CA LEU A 128 22.83 -10.39 8.00
C LEU A 128 22.31 -11.50 7.08
N LEU A 129 22.06 -12.72 7.59
CA LEU A 129 21.38 -13.77 6.83
C LEU A 129 19.97 -13.37 6.38
N MET A 130 19.36 -12.34 7.00
CA MET A 130 18.07 -11.81 6.56
C MET A 130 18.12 -11.17 5.16
N LEU A 131 19.31 -10.83 4.66
CA LEU A 131 19.53 -10.31 3.30
C LEU A 131 19.49 -11.40 2.23
N LEU A 132 19.70 -12.67 2.61
CA LEU A 132 19.76 -13.77 1.67
C LEU A 132 18.35 -14.35 1.44
N PRO A 133 17.80 -14.26 0.21
CA PRO A 133 16.47 -14.78 -0.06
C PRO A 133 16.42 -16.29 0.18
N LEU A 134 15.24 -16.79 0.60
CA LEU A 134 14.98 -18.17 1.02
C LEU A 134 15.70 -18.58 2.31
N LEU A 135 17.00 -18.31 2.44
CA LEU A 135 17.74 -18.59 3.67
C LEU A 135 17.21 -17.76 4.85
N ASN A 136 16.84 -16.51 4.61
CA ASN A 136 16.20 -15.65 5.59
C ASN A 136 14.93 -16.29 6.19
N LEU A 137 14.12 -16.98 5.39
CA LEU A 137 12.90 -17.65 5.85
C LEU A 137 13.21 -18.80 6.81
N PHE A 138 14.07 -19.73 6.40
CA PHE A 138 14.46 -20.87 7.23
C PHE A 138 15.17 -20.41 8.51
N PHE A 139 16.02 -19.39 8.40
CA PHE A 139 16.72 -18.83 9.54
C PHE A 139 15.77 -18.11 10.50
N TYR A 140 14.81 -17.33 10.01
CA TYR A 140 13.81 -16.70 10.87
C TYR A 140 12.92 -17.72 11.58
N LEU A 141 12.50 -18.79 10.88
CA LEU A 141 11.78 -19.91 11.49
C LEU A 141 12.60 -20.57 12.61
N TYR A 142 13.90 -20.78 12.39
CA TYR A 142 14.79 -21.26 13.44
C TYR A 142 14.79 -20.30 14.67
N LEU A 143 14.88 -18.98 14.46
CA LEU A 143 14.82 -18.02 15.56
C LEU A 143 13.49 -18.02 16.32
N LEU A 144 12.38 -18.36 15.65
CA LEU A 144 11.05 -18.45 16.29
C LEU A 144 10.88 -19.72 17.14
N VAL A 145 11.47 -20.84 16.72
CA VAL A 145 11.26 -22.15 17.35
C VAL A 145 12.34 -22.52 18.35
N ALA A 146 13.60 -22.15 18.11
CA ALA A 146 14.73 -22.56 18.95
C ALA A 146 14.56 -22.11 20.42
N SER A 147 14.96 -22.94 21.37
CA SER A 147 15.03 -22.52 22.78
C SER A 147 16.24 -21.61 23.02
N GLY A 148 16.08 -20.57 23.86
CA GLY A 148 17.22 -19.77 24.34
C GLY A 148 18.18 -20.58 25.22
N THR A 149 19.38 -20.06 25.47
CA THR A 149 20.36 -20.70 26.34
C THR A 149 19.91 -20.69 27.80
N PRO A 150 19.96 -21.83 28.52
CA PRO A 150 19.63 -21.86 29.94
C PRO A 150 20.68 -21.10 30.76
N GLY A 151 20.22 -20.41 31.83
CA GLY A 151 21.10 -19.63 32.71
C GLY A 151 21.66 -18.35 32.07
N THR A 152 22.65 -17.76 32.74
CA THR A 152 23.38 -16.57 32.28
C THR A 152 24.30 -16.91 31.12
N ASN A 153 24.38 -16.05 30.11
CA ASN A 153 25.34 -16.17 29.02
C ASN A 153 26.15 -14.86 28.88
N LYS A 154 27.07 -14.78 27.90
CA LYS A 154 27.93 -13.60 27.67
C LYS A 154 27.18 -12.30 27.36
N TYR A 155 25.88 -12.37 27.08
CA TYR A 155 24.98 -11.24 26.83
C TYR A 155 24.05 -10.94 28.01
N GLY A 156 24.23 -11.63 29.14
CA GLY A 156 23.52 -11.38 30.39
C GLY A 156 22.58 -12.49 30.86
N PRO A 157 21.85 -12.24 31.96
CA PRO A 157 20.89 -13.17 32.55
C PRO A 157 19.71 -13.47 31.60
N PRO A 158 18.97 -14.56 31.83
CA PRO A 158 17.87 -14.95 30.96
C PRO A 158 16.74 -13.90 30.92
N PRO A 159 15.97 -13.83 29.82
CA PRO A 159 14.85 -12.91 29.72
C PRO A 159 13.73 -13.28 30.71
N PRO A 160 13.03 -12.29 31.30
CA PRO A 160 11.94 -12.54 32.23
C PRO A 160 10.75 -13.20 31.54
N PRO A 161 9.90 -13.93 32.29
CA PRO A 161 8.73 -14.62 31.76
C PRO A 161 7.78 -13.66 31.02
N ASN A 162 7.01 -14.21 30.07
CA ASN A 162 6.09 -13.42 29.26
C ASN A 162 4.83 -13.06 30.06
N THR A 163 4.42 -11.80 30.00
CA THR A 163 3.14 -11.34 30.54
C THR A 163 2.01 -11.54 29.51
N ALA A 164 0.76 -11.47 29.96
CA ALA A 164 -0.41 -11.56 29.08
C ALA A 164 -0.39 -10.51 27.94
N GLY A 165 0.15 -9.30 28.22
CA GLY A 165 0.27 -8.25 27.22
C GLY A 165 1.13 -8.63 26.01
N VAL A 166 2.15 -9.48 26.21
CA VAL A 166 2.99 -9.97 25.10
C VAL A 166 2.17 -10.86 24.15
N TRP A 167 1.31 -11.72 24.71
CA TRP A 167 0.41 -12.56 23.90
C TRP A 167 -0.61 -11.73 23.13
N VAL A 168 -1.25 -10.76 23.80
CA VAL A 168 -2.20 -9.83 23.16
C VAL A 168 -1.53 -9.08 22.01
N GLY A 169 -0.29 -8.63 22.20
CA GLY A 169 0.49 -7.92 21.19
C GLY A 169 0.80 -8.73 19.92
N VAL A 170 0.70 -10.07 19.96
CA VAL A 170 0.81 -10.93 18.77
C VAL A 170 -0.56 -11.26 18.20
N LEU A 171 -1.49 -11.70 19.06
CA LEU A 171 -2.78 -12.22 18.62
C LEU A 171 -3.66 -11.15 17.98
N VAL A 172 -3.67 -9.93 18.54
CA VAL A 172 -4.50 -8.83 18.01
C VAL A 172 -4.07 -8.45 16.58
N PRO A 173 -2.78 -8.15 16.29
CA PRO A 173 -2.36 -7.90 14.92
C PRO A 173 -2.62 -9.06 13.96
N VAL A 174 -2.41 -10.31 14.39
CA VAL A 174 -2.62 -11.50 13.56
C VAL A 174 -4.08 -11.66 13.14
N LEU A 175 -5.04 -11.22 13.96
CA LEU A 175 -6.47 -11.28 13.64
C LEU A 175 -6.96 -10.03 12.89
N VAL A 176 -6.51 -8.84 13.32
CA VAL A 176 -7.04 -7.56 12.82
C VAL A 176 -6.48 -7.21 11.44
N VAL A 177 -5.18 -7.40 11.19
CA VAL A 177 -4.56 -7.05 9.91
C VAL A 177 -5.19 -7.78 8.72
N PRO A 178 -5.37 -9.12 8.73
CA PRO A 178 -6.02 -9.79 7.60
C PRO A 178 -7.49 -9.42 7.45
N LEU A 179 -8.21 -9.14 8.55
CA LEU A 179 -9.60 -8.66 8.49
C LEU A 179 -9.69 -7.30 7.79
N ILE A 180 -8.82 -6.35 8.15
CA ILE A 180 -8.73 -5.05 7.46
C ILE A 180 -8.36 -5.26 5.99
N GLY A 181 -7.38 -6.11 5.71
CA GLY A 181 -6.98 -6.44 4.34
C GLY A 181 -8.15 -6.99 3.51
N PHE A 182 -8.95 -7.89 4.08
CA PHE A 182 -10.14 -8.44 3.43
C PHE A 182 -11.18 -7.35 3.14
N ILE A 183 -11.48 -6.47 4.10
CA ILE A 183 -12.43 -5.36 3.92
C ILE A 183 -11.96 -4.41 2.81
N VAL A 184 -10.67 -4.07 2.79
CA VAL A 184 -10.08 -3.20 1.76
C VAL A 184 -10.16 -3.85 0.37
N ILE A 185 -9.81 -5.13 0.26
CA ILE A 185 -9.88 -5.87 -1.01
C ILE A 185 -11.33 -5.95 -1.51
N ALA A 186 -12.28 -6.24 -0.63
CA ALA A 186 -13.70 -6.27 -0.95
C ALA A 186 -14.19 -4.89 -1.44
N GLY A 187 -13.84 -3.81 -0.75
CA GLY A 187 -14.19 -2.44 -1.15
C GLY A 187 -13.54 -2.00 -2.47
N ILE A 188 -12.29 -2.41 -2.73
CA ILE A 188 -11.64 -2.19 -4.04
C ILE A 188 -12.37 -2.97 -5.13
N ASN A 189 -12.77 -4.21 -4.89
CA ASN A 189 -13.51 -4.99 -5.88
C ASN A 189 -14.86 -4.34 -6.20
N GLU A 190 -15.62 -3.96 -5.18
CA GLU A 190 -16.92 -3.31 -5.35
C GLU A 190 -16.81 -1.96 -6.06
N SER A 191 -15.87 -1.09 -5.65
CA SER A 191 -15.64 0.18 -6.33
C SER A 191 -15.21 0.01 -7.80
N ASN A 192 -14.47 -1.05 -8.11
CA ASN A 192 -14.12 -1.39 -9.49
C ASN A 192 -15.35 -1.82 -10.29
N GLU A 193 -16.23 -2.65 -9.74
CA GLU A 193 -17.47 -3.06 -10.39
C GLU A 193 -18.43 -1.88 -10.61
N PHE A 194 -18.56 -1.00 -9.61
CA PHE A 194 -19.35 0.21 -9.74
C PHE A 194 -18.83 1.10 -10.87
N ARG A 195 -17.52 1.37 -10.91
CA ARG A 195 -16.90 2.11 -12.02
C ARG A 195 -17.21 1.46 -13.37
N ARG A 196 -17.10 0.13 -13.49
CA ARG A 196 -17.42 -0.59 -14.74
C ARG A 196 -18.88 -0.37 -15.21
N ARG A 197 -19.85 -0.46 -14.29
CA ARG A 197 -21.27 -0.25 -14.61
C ARG A 197 -21.58 1.21 -14.97
N SER A 198 -20.90 2.16 -14.35
CA SER A 198 -21.09 3.58 -14.63
C SER A 198 -20.49 3.97 -16.00
N TYR A 199 -19.26 3.53 -16.31
CA TYR A 199 -18.63 3.83 -17.60
C TYR A 199 -19.37 3.21 -18.79
N SER A 200 -19.91 2.00 -18.66
CA SER A 200 -20.70 1.36 -19.73
C SER A 200 -22.00 2.11 -20.03
N LYS A 201 -22.76 2.51 -18.99
CA LYS A 201 -24.01 3.29 -19.16
C LYS A 201 -23.77 4.67 -19.75
N VAL A 202 -22.80 5.41 -19.22
CA VAL A 202 -22.45 6.75 -19.73
C VAL A 202 -21.94 6.66 -21.16
N GLY A 203 -21.04 5.71 -21.45
CA GLY A 203 -20.54 5.48 -22.81
C GLY A 203 -21.65 5.11 -23.79
N ASN A 204 -22.63 4.30 -23.38
CA ASN A 204 -23.81 3.99 -24.19
C ASN A 204 -24.65 5.24 -24.52
N ALA A 205 -24.91 6.09 -23.52
CA ALA A 205 -25.67 7.32 -23.69
C ALA A 205 -24.94 8.32 -24.60
N GLU A 206 -23.64 8.52 -24.39
CA GLU A 206 -22.80 9.40 -25.22
C GLU A 206 -22.73 8.89 -26.67
N PHE A 207 -22.53 7.59 -26.88
CA PHE A 207 -22.48 7.00 -28.21
C PHE A 207 -23.80 7.16 -28.95
N SER A 208 -24.92 6.94 -28.24
CA SER A 208 -26.24 7.18 -28.79
C SER A 208 -26.49 8.64 -29.17
N GLY A 209 -26.01 9.58 -28.35
CA GLY A 209 -26.10 11.01 -28.64
C GLY A 209 -25.33 11.36 -29.91
N LEU A 210 -24.09 10.83 -30.02
CA LEU A 210 -23.25 11.00 -31.20
C LEU A 210 -23.95 10.50 -32.47
N LEU A 211 -24.47 9.27 -32.47
CA LEU A 211 -25.18 8.72 -33.64
C LEU A 211 -26.39 9.58 -34.05
N LYS A 212 -27.17 10.08 -33.07
CA LYS A 212 -28.30 10.98 -33.34
C LYS A 212 -27.83 12.30 -33.96
N SER A 213 -26.75 12.89 -33.44
CA SER A 213 -26.18 14.12 -33.98
C SER A 213 -25.60 13.94 -35.38
N LEU A 214 -24.98 12.80 -35.67
CA LEU A 214 -24.49 12.47 -37.02
C LEU A 214 -25.64 12.33 -38.02
N ARG A 215 -26.76 11.71 -37.62
CA ARG A 215 -27.97 11.60 -38.45
C ARG A 215 -28.69 12.93 -38.65
N ALA A 216 -28.69 13.81 -37.66
CA ALA A 216 -29.34 15.13 -37.77
C ALA A 216 -28.62 16.05 -38.76
N ASN A 217 -27.31 15.88 -38.93
CA ASN A 217 -26.46 16.73 -39.77
C ASN A 217 -26.03 16.05 -41.09
N SER A 218 -26.69 14.95 -41.50
CA SER A 218 -26.36 14.17 -42.71
C SER A 218 -27.12 14.61 -43.96
N VAL A 219 -27.57 15.88 -44.02
CA VAL A 219 -28.35 16.41 -45.15
C VAL A 219 -27.45 16.70 -46.36
N SER A 220 -26.20 17.13 -46.14
CA SER A 220 -25.19 17.27 -47.20
C SER A 220 -23.78 16.93 -46.69
N LEU A 221 -22.88 16.59 -47.62
CA LEU A 221 -21.47 16.29 -47.30
C LEU A 221 -20.74 17.50 -46.69
N GLU A 222 -21.11 18.71 -47.07
CA GLU A 222 -20.50 19.95 -46.58
C GLU A 222 -20.92 20.29 -45.15
N GLU A 223 -22.22 20.15 -44.83
CA GLU A 223 -22.72 20.28 -43.46
C GLU A 223 -22.13 19.21 -42.54
N THR A 224 -22.03 17.97 -43.04
CA THR A 224 -21.41 16.86 -42.32
C THR A 224 -19.96 17.19 -41.97
N ARG A 225 -19.16 17.66 -42.94
CA ARG A 225 -17.77 18.06 -42.71
C ARG A 225 -17.63 19.24 -41.74
N SER A 226 -18.54 20.21 -41.81
CA SER A 226 -18.55 21.33 -40.86
C SER A 226 -18.82 20.89 -39.42
N PHE A 227 -19.74 19.94 -39.23
CA PHE A 227 -20.04 19.35 -37.92
C PHE A 227 -18.87 18.49 -37.41
N LEU A 228 -18.26 17.69 -38.28
CA LEU A 228 -17.07 16.90 -37.95
C LEU A 228 -15.88 17.78 -37.52
N ALA A 229 -15.70 18.94 -38.15
CA ALA A 229 -14.71 19.93 -37.73
C ALA A 229 -15.02 20.50 -36.33
N SER A 230 -16.31 20.71 -36.00
CA SER A 230 -16.73 21.18 -34.67
C SER A 230 -16.47 20.16 -33.55
N LEU A 231 -16.45 18.86 -33.86
CA LEU A 231 -16.14 17.80 -32.91
C LEU A 231 -14.65 17.73 -32.55
N HIS A 232 -13.77 18.21 -33.44
CA HIS A 232 -12.32 18.23 -33.23
C HIS A 232 -11.88 19.25 -32.17
N SER A 233 -12.72 20.25 -31.88
CA SER A 233 -12.34 21.41 -31.05
C SER A 233 -12.62 21.27 -29.55
N LYS A 234 -13.29 20.20 -29.10
CA LYS A 234 -13.56 19.99 -27.67
C LYS A 234 -12.60 18.95 -27.13
N GLU A 235 -11.56 19.42 -26.43
CA GLU A 235 -10.86 18.59 -25.45
C GLU A 235 -11.92 17.93 -24.57
N ALA A 236 -12.03 16.60 -24.68
CA ALA A 236 -13.10 15.86 -24.04
C ALA A 236 -13.01 16.07 -22.52
N PRO A 237 -14.10 16.47 -21.83
CA PRO A 237 -14.09 16.66 -20.39
C PRO A 237 -13.60 15.38 -19.68
N PRO A 238 -13.02 15.49 -18.47
CA PRO A 238 -12.37 14.38 -17.78
C PRO A 238 -13.30 13.18 -17.49
N TYR A 239 -14.62 13.39 -17.57
CA TYR A 239 -15.67 12.41 -17.35
C TYR A 239 -16.24 11.75 -18.61
N THR A 240 -15.77 12.13 -19.81
CA THR A 240 -16.25 11.53 -21.07
C THR A 240 -15.80 10.08 -21.15
N ALA A 241 -16.74 9.17 -21.40
CA ALA A 241 -16.44 7.75 -21.55
C ALA A 241 -15.84 7.45 -22.93
N LEU A 242 -16.02 8.36 -23.89
CA LEU A 242 -15.56 8.26 -25.27
C LEU A 242 -14.38 9.19 -25.57
N GLN A 243 -13.42 8.67 -26.33
CA GLN A 243 -12.41 9.40 -27.08
C GLN A 243 -12.81 9.36 -28.55
N ILE A 244 -12.97 10.53 -29.16
CA ILE A 244 -13.39 10.67 -30.55
C ILE A 244 -12.20 11.22 -31.33
N LYS A 245 -11.80 10.52 -32.39
CA LYS A 245 -10.77 10.96 -33.34
C LYS A 245 -11.40 11.05 -34.72
N VAL A 246 -11.50 12.27 -35.26
CA VAL A 246 -12.05 12.52 -36.59
C VAL A 246 -10.92 12.48 -37.61
N THR A 247 -11.10 11.72 -38.70
CA THR A 247 -10.15 11.60 -39.82
C THR A 247 -10.92 11.76 -41.13
N GLY A 248 -10.91 12.98 -41.68
CA GLY A 248 -11.65 13.32 -42.91
C GLY A 248 -13.15 13.03 -42.75
N ASP A 249 -13.67 12.12 -43.59
CA ASP A 249 -15.08 11.71 -43.63
C ASP A 249 -15.40 10.50 -42.71
N SER A 250 -14.45 10.15 -41.82
CA SER A 250 -14.59 9.05 -40.86
C SER A 250 -14.38 9.50 -39.40
N VAL A 251 -15.14 8.89 -38.49
CA VAL A 251 -15.06 9.12 -37.05
C VAL A 251 -14.67 7.83 -36.36
N GLN A 252 -13.52 7.84 -35.70
CA GLN A 252 -13.08 6.77 -34.81
C GLN A 252 -13.53 7.09 -33.38
N VAL A 253 -14.27 6.16 -32.78
CA VAL A 253 -14.74 6.27 -31.39
C VAL A 253 -14.11 5.16 -30.58
N GLN A 254 -13.34 5.52 -29.55
CA GLN A 254 -12.68 4.60 -28.63
C GLN A 254 -13.14 4.85 -27.20
N PHE A 255 -13.40 3.80 -26.43
CA PHE A 255 -13.79 3.96 -25.03
C PHE A 255 -12.55 4.14 -24.14
N LYS A 256 -12.55 5.14 -23.26
CA LYS A 256 -11.42 5.47 -22.35
C LYS A 256 -11.21 4.44 -21.23
N ASN A 257 -11.99 3.36 -21.17
CA ASN A 257 -12.01 2.41 -20.06
C ASN A 257 -10.73 1.52 -20.04
N PRO A 258 -9.84 1.66 -19.04
CA PRO A 258 -8.45 1.24 -19.12
C PRO A 258 -8.16 -0.27 -19.05
N LYS A 259 -9.16 -1.15 -18.88
CA LYS A 259 -8.88 -2.60 -18.74
C LYS A 259 -9.69 -3.56 -19.62
N GLN A 260 -10.84 -3.16 -20.19
CA GLN A 260 -11.68 -4.10 -20.97
C GLN A 260 -12.33 -3.49 -22.23
N TRP A 261 -12.72 -2.22 -22.22
CA TRP A 261 -13.31 -1.58 -23.40
C TRP A 261 -12.34 -0.69 -24.17
N ALA A 262 -11.10 -0.52 -23.67
CA ALA A 262 -10.03 0.20 -24.37
C ALA A 262 -9.74 -0.34 -25.78
N GLN A 263 -9.99 -1.64 -26.00
CA GLN A 263 -9.78 -2.31 -27.29
C GLN A 263 -10.99 -2.26 -28.22
N ILE A 264 -12.12 -1.70 -27.77
CA ILE A 264 -13.32 -1.56 -28.58
C ILE A 264 -13.24 -0.23 -29.30
N GLN A 265 -13.08 -0.28 -30.63
CA GLN A 265 -13.12 0.90 -31.49
C GLN A 265 -14.29 0.76 -32.48
N PHE A 266 -15.05 1.82 -32.64
CA PHE A 266 -16.07 1.93 -33.70
C PHE A 266 -15.55 2.90 -34.75
N LEU A 267 -15.61 2.49 -36.00
CA LEU A 267 -15.28 3.32 -37.16
C LEU A 267 -16.58 3.62 -37.92
N LEU A 268 -16.97 4.89 -37.89
CA LEU A 268 -18.13 5.45 -38.57
C LEU A 268 -17.64 6.16 -39.83
N SER A 269 -18.06 5.73 -41.02
CA SER A 269 -17.70 6.38 -42.29
C SER A 269 -18.93 6.91 -43.01
N ALA A 270 -18.91 8.17 -43.44
CA ALA A 270 -19.94 8.74 -44.28
C ALA A 270 -19.78 8.27 -45.74
N GLN A 271 -20.87 7.89 -46.39
CA GLN A 271 -20.93 7.51 -47.81
C GLN A 271 -22.10 8.26 -48.47
N GLU A 272 -21.83 8.95 -49.58
CA GLU A 272 -22.86 9.63 -50.36
C GLU A 272 -23.49 8.65 -51.37
N ASN A 273 -24.82 8.56 -51.37
CA ASN A 273 -25.56 7.71 -52.29
C ASN A 273 -26.78 8.47 -52.83
N GLN A 274 -26.79 8.78 -54.12
CA GLN A 274 -27.89 9.50 -54.81
C GLN A 274 -28.31 10.84 -54.17
N GLY A 275 -27.36 11.59 -53.58
CA GLY A 275 -27.62 12.90 -52.97
C GLY A 275 -28.00 12.85 -51.48
N GLU A 276 -28.07 11.67 -50.87
CA GLU A 276 -28.27 11.47 -49.43
C GLU A 276 -26.98 10.88 -48.79
N VAL A 277 -26.59 11.38 -47.62
CA VAL A 277 -25.41 10.87 -46.89
C VAL A 277 -25.82 9.74 -45.96
N THR A 278 -25.40 8.53 -46.29
CA THR A 278 -25.57 7.32 -45.47
C THR A 278 -24.33 7.07 -44.62
N TRP A 279 -24.50 6.50 -43.43
CA TRP A 279 -23.40 6.22 -42.53
C TRP A 279 -23.19 4.72 -42.35
N LYS A 280 -21.94 4.27 -42.47
CA LYS A 280 -21.57 2.88 -42.19
C LYS A 280 -20.83 2.80 -40.87
N CYS A 281 -21.39 2.03 -39.94
CA CYS A 281 -20.77 1.76 -38.64
C CYS A 281 -20.06 0.39 -38.66
N THR A 282 -18.74 0.36 -38.49
CA THR A 282 -17.95 -0.89 -38.42
C THR A 282 -17.25 -1.03 -37.07
N LEU A 283 -17.23 -2.24 -36.53
CA LEU A 283 -16.51 -2.55 -35.29
C LEU A 283 -15.06 -2.91 -35.66
N ALA A 284 -14.11 -2.11 -35.18
CA ALA A 284 -12.68 -2.39 -35.28
C ALA A 284 -12.19 -2.84 -33.90
N GLY A 285 -12.02 -4.14 -33.70
CA GLY A 285 -11.51 -4.71 -32.45
C GLY A 285 -12.22 -5.98 -32.04
N GLU A 286 -11.44 -7.00 -31.71
CA GLU A 286 -11.94 -8.29 -31.24
C GLU A 286 -11.98 -8.26 -29.70
N SER A 287 -13.18 -8.28 -29.13
CA SER A 287 -13.35 -8.39 -27.67
C SER A 287 -13.51 -9.86 -27.30
N SER A 288 -12.58 -10.38 -26.51
CA SER A 288 -12.65 -11.75 -25.94
C SER A 288 -13.77 -11.92 -24.90
N LYS A 289 -14.55 -10.88 -24.59
CA LYS A 289 -15.73 -10.96 -23.72
C LYS A 289 -16.92 -10.21 -24.33
N ALA A 290 -17.51 -10.82 -25.35
CA ALA A 290 -18.77 -10.44 -25.98
C ALA A 290 -20.04 -10.67 -25.11
N GLN A 291 -19.89 -10.81 -23.78
CA GLN A 291 -21.00 -11.18 -22.86
C GLN A 291 -21.54 -10.02 -22.02
N ASP A 292 -21.03 -8.80 -22.20
CA ASP A 292 -21.61 -7.63 -21.54
C ASP A 292 -22.90 -7.20 -22.27
N ALA A 293 -24.04 -7.24 -21.57
CA ALA A 293 -25.34 -6.84 -22.12
C ALA A 293 -25.34 -5.40 -22.66
N GLU A 294 -24.55 -4.51 -22.05
CA GLU A 294 -24.41 -3.12 -22.51
C GLU A 294 -23.59 -3.01 -23.81
N PHE A 295 -22.63 -3.92 -24.04
CA PHE A 295 -21.93 -4.03 -25.31
C PHE A 295 -22.82 -4.61 -26.42
N GLY A 296 -23.69 -5.56 -26.08
CA GLY A 296 -24.72 -6.06 -27.00
C GLY A 296 -25.62 -4.93 -27.53
N LYS A 297 -26.06 -4.02 -26.64
CA LYS A 297 -26.84 -2.83 -27.02
C LYS A 297 -26.08 -1.88 -27.96
N LEU A 298 -24.77 -1.66 -27.72
CA LEU A 298 -23.94 -0.85 -28.62
C LEU A 298 -23.87 -1.45 -30.01
N ARG A 299 -23.61 -2.77 -30.09
CA ARG A 299 -23.52 -3.49 -31.36
C ARG A 299 -24.84 -3.43 -32.13
N GLN A 300 -25.96 -3.68 -31.46
CA GLN A 300 -27.28 -3.58 -32.05
C GLN A 300 -27.54 -2.17 -32.60
N ARG A 301 -27.22 -1.11 -31.84
CA ARG A 301 -27.40 0.27 -32.30
C ARG A 301 -26.51 0.65 -33.48
N CYS A 302 -25.29 0.13 -33.52
CA CYS A 302 -24.38 0.29 -34.66
C CYS A 302 -24.94 -0.40 -35.92
N GLN A 303 -25.61 -1.54 -35.76
CA GLN A 303 -26.31 -2.24 -36.86
C GLN A 303 -27.58 -1.50 -37.29
N GLU A 304 -28.39 -0.96 -36.37
CA GLU A 304 -29.57 -0.15 -36.66
C GLU A 304 -29.24 1.24 -37.26
N PHE A 305 -27.97 1.66 -37.16
CA PHE A 305 -27.52 2.93 -37.69
C PHE A 305 -27.16 2.88 -39.18
N GLN A 306 -26.75 1.71 -39.68
CA GLN A 306 -26.50 1.42 -41.10
C GLN A 306 -27.81 1.47 -41.90
#